data_AF-A0A7V7ZI89-F1
#
_entry.id   AF-A0A7V7ZI89-F1
#
_cell.length_a   1.000
_cell.length_b   1.000
_cell.length_c   1.000
_cell.angle_alpha   90.00
_cell.angle_beta   90.00
_cell.angle_gamma   90.00
#
_symmetry.space_group_name_H-M   'P 1'
#
loop_
_entity.id
_entity.type
_entity.pdbx_description
1 polymer ?
#
loop_
_entity_poly.entity_id
_entity_poly.type
_entity_poly.pdbx_seq_one_letter_code
_entity_poly.pdbx_strand_id
1 'polypeptide(L)'
;MALALSRESTFDQLAQSWGRATHGDPEAQQRWQVAEGGGWEWRGDRLTARGAEWSALAWRSCGPQTMAALGSFAIEATASGHAQLAGLSLGPYKDFLTPLDGGSHRLRLEVEQGSGCWRFLVDGELQLRGWWDAKIAGVADLLDGELCLKAYNAAEAEFSQVRVEQLPATACEISVILTCNRFLQRLRVTLRNWCAQHMPMGSYEVLVAAPPSDDGCYQHLGAVARSHPHVALREVPIDEAMAMNKGAMLNRAVASSRGRWVLFTDADCLFEPSALATLHAHLRSARPALHYGERYHLSEAQTDALLAGRADGLHDFPQLFRHAHRSWVDRAPWGYLQVVPRRLLERVPYPQHINHFAHADSLFIEQCEKHGLRPAQVPGLRCLHLVHPFAWYGTDTFL
;
A
#
# COMPACT_ATOMS: atom_id res chain seq x y z
N MET A 1 -27.15 19.03 -22.71
CA MET A 1 -25.69 19.27 -22.68
C MET A 1 -25.30 19.68 -21.27
N ALA A 2 -24.95 18.72 -20.41
CA ALA A 2 -24.34 19.04 -19.13
C ALA A 2 -22.92 19.53 -19.42
N LEU A 3 -22.63 20.80 -19.13
CA LEU A 3 -21.27 21.32 -19.18
C LEU A 3 -20.45 20.49 -18.19
N ALA A 4 -19.47 19.73 -18.69
CA ALA A 4 -18.50 19.06 -17.85
C ALA A 4 -17.74 20.16 -17.09
N LEU A 5 -18.08 20.35 -15.82
CA LEU A 5 -17.31 21.19 -14.92
C LEU A 5 -15.87 20.68 -14.92
N SER A 6 -14.90 21.59 -15.01
CA SER A 6 -13.50 21.20 -14.89
C SER A 6 -13.25 20.64 -13.49
N ARG A 7 -12.31 19.69 -13.34
CA ARG A 7 -11.95 19.13 -12.04
C ARG A 7 -11.56 20.22 -11.03
N GLU A 8 -10.76 21.20 -11.46
CA GLU A 8 -10.37 22.36 -10.65
C GLU A 8 -11.60 23.10 -10.10
N SER A 9 -12.60 23.35 -10.95
CA SER A 9 -13.83 24.01 -10.49
C SER A 9 -14.61 23.21 -9.45
N THR A 10 -14.47 21.89 -9.42
CA THR A 10 -15.14 21.02 -8.43
C THR A 10 -14.48 21.15 -7.05
N PHE A 11 -13.15 21.16 -6.97
CA PHE A 11 -12.44 21.35 -5.71
C PHE A 11 -12.69 22.74 -5.12
N ASP A 12 -12.65 23.79 -5.95
CA ASP A 12 -12.94 25.16 -5.53
C ASP A 12 -14.37 25.29 -4.99
N GLN A 13 -15.35 24.67 -5.66
CA GLN A 13 -16.75 24.67 -5.20
C GLN A 13 -16.92 23.98 -3.85
N LEU A 14 -16.25 22.83 -3.62
CA LEU A 14 -16.30 22.13 -2.34
C LEU A 14 -15.67 22.97 -1.23
N ALA A 15 -14.48 23.51 -1.46
CA ALA A 15 -13.79 24.37 -0.50
C ALA A 15 -14.62 25.61 -0.13
N GLN A 16 -15.19 26.30 -1.13
CA GLN A 16 -16.08 27.44 -0.90
C GLN A 16 -17.36 27.05 -0.16
N SER A 17 -17.94 25.88 -0.46
CA SER A 17 -19.19 25.45 0.16
C SER A 17 -19.04 25.18 1.66
N TRP A 18 -17.92 24.64 2.15
CA TRP A 18 -17.66 24.55 3.59
C TRP A 18 -17.50 25.93 4.22
N GLY A 19 -16.65 26.78 3.63
CA GLY A 19 -16.40 28.13 4.12
C GLY A 19 -17.69 28.94 4.25
N ARG A 20 -18.55 28.94 3.24
CA ARG A 20 -19.86 29.62 3.30
C ARG A 20 -20.76 29.07 4.41
N ALA A 21 -20.84 27.74 4.57
CA ALA A 21 -21.67 27.13 5.61
C ALA A 21 -21.23 27.57 7.02
N THR A 22 -19.93 27.61 7.27
CA THR A 22 -19.37 28.14 8.54
C THR A 22 -19.55 29.65 8.74
N HIS A 23 -19.80 30.42 7.68
CA HIS A 23 -20.11 31.86 7.78
C HIS A 23 -21.62 32.14 7.83
N GLY A 24 -22.45 31.12 8.06
CA GLY A 24 -23.89 31.28 8.23
C GLY A 24 -24.69 31.39 6.94
N ASP A 25 -24.12 31.03 5.78
CA ASP A 25 -24.86 30.95 4.51
C ASP A 25 -25.90 29.81 4.59
N PRO A 26 -27.22 30.13 4.59
CA PRO A 26 -28.26 29.12 4.73
C PRO A 26 -28.29 28.12 3.58
N GLU A 27 -27.97 28.54 2.35
CA GLU A 27 -27.98 27.64 1.19
C GLU A 27 -26.84 26.63 1.31
N ALA A 28 -25.66 27.08 1.75
CA ALA A 28 -24.52 26.20 1.99
C ALA A 28 -24.78 25.23 3.16
N GLN A 29 -25.41 25.71 4.24
CA GLN A 29 -25.79 24.86 5.37
C GLN A 29 -26.85 23.81 5.00
N GLN A 30 -27.84 24.14 4.16
CA GLN A 30 -28.87 23.20 3.70
C GLN A 30 -28.33 22.03 2.85
N ARG A 31 -27.12 22.16 2.31
CA ARG A 31 -26.41 21.07 1.62
C ARG A 31 -25.86 20.02 2.58
N TRP A 32 -25.83 20.32 3.87
CA TRP A 32 -25.52 19.37 4.93
C TRP A 32 -26.83 18.85 5.53
N GLN A 33 -27.05 17.54 5.44
CA GLN A 33 -28.30 16.92 5.88
C GLN A 33 -28.03 15.79 6.87
N VAL A 34 -28.86 15.70 7.89
CA VAL A 34 -28.78 14.61 8.86
C VAL A 34 -29.04 13.29 8.12
N ALA A 35 -28.04 12.42 8.13
CA ALA A 35 -28.10 11.10 7.51
C ALA A 35 -28.46 10.02 8.54
N GLU A 36 -28.07 10.21 9.79
CA GLU A 36 -28.32 9.28 10.89
C GLU A 36 -28.30 10.03 12.22
N GLY A 37 -29.39 10.01 12.99
CA GLY A 37 -29.43 10.41 14.40
C GLY A 37 -28.81 11.77 14.79
N GLY A 38 -28.69 11.98 16.11
CA GLY A 38 -27.95 13.09 16.70
C GLY A 38 -28.56 14.49 16.55
N GLY A 39 -28.03 15.41 17.36
CA GLY A 39 -28.21 16.85 17.21
C GLY A 39 -26.96 17.46 16.56
N TRP A 40 -27.17 18.32 15.56
CA TRP A 40 -26.12 19.03 14.84
C TRP A 40 -26.34 20.54 14.91
N GLU A 41 -25.29 21.28 15.27
CA GLU A 41 -25.35 22.73 15.45
C GLU A 41 -24.12 23.41 14.84
N TRP A 42 -24.35 24.44 14.03
CA TRP A 42 -23.29 25.32 13.54
C TRP A 42 -22.92 26.34 14.63
N ARG A 43 -21.64 26.43 14.99
CA ARG A 43 -21.10 27.37 15.99
C ARG A 43 -19.86 28.06 15.45
N GLY A 44 -20.06 29.23 14.84
CA GLY A 44 -18.99 29.96 14.17
C GLY A 44 -18.34 29.09 13.09
N ASP A 45 -17.02 28.91 13.18
CA ASP A 45 -16.24 28.12 12.23
C ASP A 45 -16.30 26.60 12.44
N ARG A 46 -17.17 26.14 13.35
CA ARG A 46 -17.28 24.73 13.76
C ARG A 46 -18.68 24.20 13.57
N LEU A 47 -18.75 22.88 13.45
CA LEU A 47 -19.97 22.10 13.46
C LEU A 47 -19.92 21.12 14.62
N THR A 48 -20.88 21.18 15.53
CA THR A 48 -20.94 20.36 16.74
C THR A 48 -21.97 19.25 16.59
N ALA A 49 -21.58 18.02 16.89
CA ALA A 49 -22.44 16.85 16.98
C ALA A 49 -22.63 16.45 18.47
N ARG A 50 -23.86 16.07 18.83
CA ARG A 50 -24.21 15.51 20.14
C ARG A 50 -25.19 14.35 19.99
N GLY A 51 -24.97 13.25 20.70
CA GLY A 51 -25.88 12.10 20.66
C GLY A 51 -25.37 10.90 21.45
N ALA A 52 -26.29 10.15 22.04
CA ALA A 52 -25.98 8.92 22.79
C ALA A 52 -25.66 7.72 21.88
N GLU A 53 -26.03 7.79 20.59
CA GLU A 53 -25.76 6.76 19.57
C GLU A 53 -24.99 7.37 18.39
N TRP A 54 -25.20 6.86 17.19
CA TRP A 54 -24.64 7.40 15.96
C TRP A 54 -25.27 8.74 15.59
N SER A 55 -24.41 9.65 15.17
CA SER A 55 -24.75 10.94 14.57
C SER A 55 -23.97 11.05 13.26
N ALA A 56 -24.65 11.25 12.14
CA ALA A 56 -24.02 11.46 10.83
C ALA A 56 -24.66 12.64 10.09
N LEU A 57 -23.81 13.53 9.56
CA LEU A 57 -24.23 14.66 8.73
C LEU A 57 -23.58 14.52 7.34
N ALA A 58 -24.41 14.26 6.33
CA ALA A 58 -24.01 14.06 4.95
C ALA A 58 -23.87 15.37 4.19
N TRP A 59 -22.82 15.50 3.39
CA TRP A 59 -22.59 16.61 2.49
C TRP A 59 -23.11 16.29 1.08
N ARG A 60 -24.32 16.73 0.77
CA ARG A 60 -25.04 16.41 -0.48
C ARG A 60 -24.30 16.82 -1.75
N SER A 61 -23.42 17.82 -1.67
CA SER A 61 -22.60 18.25 -2.81
C SER A 61 -21.41 17.32 -3.10
N CYS A 62 -21.06 16.46 -2.15
CA CYS A 62 -19.93 15.53 -2.22
C CYS A 62 -20.41 14.06 -2.21
N GLY A 63 -21.34 13.76 -3.12
CA GLY A 63 -21.85 12.41 -3.37
C GLY A 63 -21.03 11.62 -4.41
N PRO A 64 -21.51 10.43 -4.82
CA PRO A 64 -20.74 9.49 -5.64
C PRO A 64 -20.25 10.06 -6.98
N GLN A 65 -21.10 10.81 -7.68
CA GLN A 65 -20.74 11.43 -8.96
C GLN A 65 -19.61 12.45 -8.80
N THR A 66 -19.68 13.28 -7.76
CA THR A 66 -18.61 14.24 -7.43
C THR A 66 -17.33 13.50 -7.09
N MET A 67 -17.39 12.53 -6.17
CA MET A 67 -16.24 11.74 -5.72
C MET A 67 -15.51 11.05 -6.87
N ALA A 68 -16.25 10.42 -7.79
CA ALA A 68 -15.68 9.80 -8.98
C ALA A 68 -14.99 10.82 -9.90
N ALA A 69 -15.53 12.03 -10.04
CA ALA A 69 -14.97 13.06 -10.90
C ALA A 69 -13.65 13.67 -10.37
N LEU A 70 -13.41 13.64 -9.06
CA LEU A 70 -12.23 14.24 -8.41
C LEU A 70 -10.90 13.59 -8.84
N GLY A 71 -10.91 12.33 -9.30
CA GLY A 71 -9.67 11.57 -9.50
C GLY A 71 -9.00 11.24 -8.17
N SER A 72 -7.69 11.42 -8.06
CA SER A 72 -6.99 11.24 -6.78
C SER A 72 -7.17 12.48 -5.88
N PHE A 73 -7.60 12.27 -4.63
CA PHE A 73 -7.96 13.36 -3.72
C PHE A 73 -7.66 13.02 -2.26
N ALA A 74 -7.64 14.04 -1.42
CA ALA A 74 -7.63 13.91 0.02
C ALA A 74 -8.83 14.65 0.63
N ILE A 75 -9.42 14.06 1.67
CA ILE A 75 -10.42 14.70 2.52
C ILE A 75 -9.75 14.91 3.86
N GLU A 76 -9.78 16.14 4.36
CA GLU A 76 -9.21 16.48 5.65
C GLU A 76 -10.26 17.19 6.51
N ALA A 77 -10.24 16.89 7.81
CA ALA A 77 -11.04 17.57 8.82
C ALA A 77 -10.29 17.57 10.15
N THR A 78 -10.56 18.56 10.99
CA THR A 78 -10.12 18.57 12.39
C THR A 78 -11.30 18.18 13.26
N ALA A 79 -11.14 17.13 14.07
CA ALA A 79 -12.15 16.64 15.01
C ALA A 79 -11.66 16.83 16.45
N SER A 80 -12.50 17.35 17.34
CA SER A 80 -12.14 17.61 18.74
C SER A 80 -13.31 17.43 19.70
N GLY A 81 -13.05 17.40 21.00
CA GLY A 81 -14.09 17.27 22.04
C GLY A 81 -14.12 15.88 22.67
N HIS A 82 -15.30 15.43 23.09
CA HIS A 82 -15.52 14.17 23.81
C HIS A 82 -16.53 13.28 23.07
N ALA A 83 -16.02 12.20 22.49
CA ALA A 83 -16.82 11.16 21.85
C ALA A 83 -16.06 9.84 21.88
N GLN A 84 -16.80 8.73 21.98
CA GLN A 84 -16.16 7.42 21.89
C GLN A 84 -15.48 7.23 20.53
N LEU A 85 -16.09 7.72 19.45
CA LEU A 85 -15.50 7.77 18.11
C LEU A 85 -16.02 9.00 17.36
N ALA A 86 -15.18 9.62 16.54
CA ALA A 86 -15.59 10.62 15.56
C ALA A 86 -14.66 10.63 14.34
N GLY A 87 -15.19 11.05 13.19
CA GLY A 87 -14.38 11.26 12.00
C GLY A 87 -15.16 11.37 10.70
N LEU A 88 -14.59 10.79 9.65
CA LEU A 88 -15.11 10.83 8.29
C LEU A 88 -15.88 9.54 7.99
N SER A 89 -16.90 9.62 7.13
CA SER A 89 -17.61 8.45 6.63
C SER A 89 -17.96 8.64 5.17
N LEU A 90 -17.95 7.54 4.41
CA LEU A 90 -18.40 7.49 3.02
C LEU A 90 -19.64 6.59 2.88
N GLY A 91 -20.42 6.47 3.96
CA GLY A 91 -21.62 5.65 4.05
C GLY A 91 -21.51 4.53 5.09
N PRO A 92 -22.55 3.70 5.25
CA PRO A 92 -22.61 2.69 6.29
C PRO A 92 -21.43 1.71 6.21
N TYR A 93 -20.66 1.58 7.29
CA TYR A 93 -19.48 0.70 7.40
C TYR A 93 -18.34 1.04 6.41
N LYS A 94 -18.28 2.32 6.01
CA LYS A 94 -17.17 2.93 5.27
C LYS A 94 -16.63 4.11 6.09
N ASP A 95 -16.40 3.85 7.38
CA ASP A 95 -16.12 4.89 8.37
C ASP A 95 -14.62 4.93 8.76
N PHE A 96 -14.10 6.15 8.93
CA PHE A 96 -12.72 6.48 9.27
C PHE A 96 -12.71 7.33 10.54
N LEU A 97 -12.67 6.64 11.68
CA LEU A 97 -12.96 7.23 12.99
C LEU A 97 -11.77 7.09 13.93
N THR A 98 -11.67 8.02 14.87
CA THR A 98 -10.73 7.97 16.00
C THR A 98 -11.47 8.31 17.30
N PRO A 99 -11.05 7.79 18.47
CA PRO A 99 -11.54 8.27 19.76
C PRO A 99 -11.24 9.75 19.96
N LEU A 100 -12.12 10.46 20.68
CA LEU A 100 -11.93 11.84 21.09
C LEU A 100 -12.00 11.94 22.62
N ASP A 101 -10.83 12.10 23.26
CA ASP A 101 -10.68 12.15 24.72
C ASP A 101 -10.43 13.59 25.24
N GLY A 102 -11.12 14.57 24.67
CA GLY A 102 -10.94 16.00 24.95
C GLY A 102 -9.86 16.69 24.09
N GLY A 103 -9.09 15.90 23.34
CA GLY A 103 -8.06 16.38 22.42
C GLY A 103 -8.62 16.90 21.09
N SER A 104 -7.71 17.33 20.21
CA SER A 104 -7.99 17.69 18.82
C SER A 104 -7.11 16.86 17.91
N HIS A 105 -7.72 16.27 16.89
CA HIS A 105 -7.09 15.37 15.94
C HIS A 105 -7.29 15.87 14.51
N ARG A 106 -6.22 15.88 13.73
CA ARG A 106 -6.26 16.14 12.29
C ARG A 106 -6.46 14.82 11.55
N LEU A 107 -7.63 14.67 10.95
CA LEU A 107 -8.04 13.47 10.22
C LEU A 107 -7.80 13.70 8.74
N ARG A 108 -7.15 12.75 8.05
CA ARG A 108 -6.91 12.84 6.61
C ARG A 108 -7.14 11.50 5.93
N LEU A 109 -8.14 11.42 5.06
CA LEU A 109 -8.37 10.29 4.17
C LEU A 109 -7.80 10.61 2.80
N GLU A 110 -6.86 9.83 2.31
CA GLU A 110 -6.29 9.96 0.98
C GLU A 110 -6.74 8.80 0.10
N VAL A 111 -7.16 9.12 -1.13
CA VAL A 111 -7.65 8.16 -2.12
C VAL A 111 -6.88 8.37 -3.43
N GLU A 112 -6.21 7.34 -3.89
CA GLU A 112 -5.50 7.32 -5.17
C GLU A 112 -6.23 6.36 -6.13
N GLN A 113 -6.96 6.93 -7.10
CA GLN A 113 -7.81 6.14 -8.00
C GLN A 113 -7.02 5.29 -9.00
N GLY A 114 -5.89 5.77 -9.53
CA GLY A 114 -5.12 5.08 -10.56
C GLY A 114 -4.43 3.81 -10.08
N SER A 115 -4.09 3.74 -8.80
CA SER A 115 -3.46 2.64 -8.09
C SER A 115 -4.46 1.83 -7.26
N GLY A 116 -5.68 2.34 -7.08
CA GLY A 116 -6.68 1.70 -6.25
C GLY A 116 -6.30 1.67 -4.77
N CYS A 117 -5.41 2.58 -4.35
CA CYS A 117 -4.92 2.66 -2.98
C CYS A 117 -5.67 3.74 -2.19
N TRP A 118 -5.78 3.55 -0.88
CA TRP A 118 -6.26 4.57 0.04
C TRP A 118 -5.60 4.43 1.41
N ARG A 119 -5.55 5.52 2.17
CA ARG A 119 -5.07 5.51 3.55
C ARG A 119 -5.78 6.52 4.42
N PHE A 120 -5.90 6.20 5.70
CA PHE A 120 -6.43 7.10 6.72
C PHE A 120 -5.33 7.46 7.71
N LEU A 121 -5.14 8.77 7.91
CA LEU A 121 -4.13 9.33 8.80
C LEU A 121 -4.84 10.09 9.94
N VAL A 122 -4.33 9.92 11.16
CA VAL A 122 -4.70 10.73 12.32
C VAL A 122 -3.43 11.37 12.83
N ASP A 123 -3.38 12.70 12.83
CA ASP A 123 -2.21 13.50 13.19
C ASP A 123 -0.94 13.16 12.38
N GLY A 124 -1.15 12.70 11.14
CA GLY A 124 -0.07 12.25 10.25
C GLY A 124 0.29 10.77 10.37
N GLU A 125 -0.24 10.07 11.37
CA GLU A 125 0.05 8.65 11.60
C GLU A 125 -0.98 7.76 10.91
N LEU A 126 -0.47 6.75 10.19
CA LEU A 126 -1.30 5.77 9.49
C LEU A 126 -2.11 4.95 10.48
N GLN A 127 -3.43 4.98 10.29
CA GLN A 127 -4.35 4.16 11.06
C GLN A 127 -4.54 2.79 10.41
N LEU A 128 -4.51 1.75 11.24
CA LEU A 128 -4.88 0.41 10.82
C LEU A 128 -6.38 0.32 10.63
N ARG A 129 -6.79 -0.61 9.77
CA ARG A 129 -8.21 -0.89 9.54
C ARG A 129 -8.91 -1.32 10.82
N GLY A 130 -10.10 -0.79 11.02
CA GLY A 130 -11.01 -1.19 12.09
C GLY A 130 -12.27 -1.82 11.53
N TRP A 131 -13.07 -2.48 12.36
CA TRP A 131 -14.29 -3.16 11.89
C TRP A 131 -15.34 -2.21 11.28
N TRP A 132 -15.22 -0.92 11.54
CA TRP A 132 -16.06 0.15 10.99
C TRP A 132 -15.82 0.45 9.50
N ASP A 133 -14.76 -0.10 8.90
CA ASP A 133 -14.49 0.01 7.46
C ASP A 133 -14.80 -1.28 6.68
N ALA A 134 -15.51 -2.24 7.30
CA ALA A 134 -15.68 -3.60 6.79
C ALA A 134 -16.31 -3.70 5.38
N LYS A 135 -17.02 -2.68 4.90
CA LYS A 135 -17.58 -2.65 3.54
C LYS A 135 -16.64 -2.09 2.47
N ILE A 136 -15.41 -1.75 2.83
CA ILE A 136 -14.41 -1.23 1.89
C ILE A 136 -13.55 -2.40 1.39
N ALA A 137 -13.88 -2.90 0.20
CA ALA A 137 -13.06 -3.88 -0.53
C ALA A 137 -12.02 -3.17 -1.42
N GLY A 138 -12.33 -1.96 -1.91
CA GLY A 138 -11.39 -1.13 -2.66
C GLY A 138 -11.87 0.31 -2.86
N VAL A 139 -11.12 1.08 -3.65
CA VAL A 139 -11.43 2.50 -3.92
C VAL A 139 -12.82 2.68 -4.55
N ALA A 140 -13.29 1.76 -5.39
CA ALA A 140 -14.62 1.84 -5.98
C ALA A 140 -15.73 1.97 -4.92
N ASP A 141 -15.60 1.27 -3.78
CA ASP A 141 -16.57 1.38 -2.68
C ASP A 141 -16.56 2.76 -2.02
N LEU A 142 -15.39 3.42 -1.97
CA LEU A 142 -15.25 4.78 -1.46
C LEU A 142 -15.88 5.80 -2.41
N LEU A 143 -15.69 5.61 -3.71
CA LEU A 143 -16.23 6.50 -4.75
C LEU A 143 -17.76 6.39 -4.89
N ASP A 144 -18.34 5.25 -4.50
CA ASP A 144 -19.79 5.04 -4.42
C ASP A 144 -20.41 5.64 -3.13
N GLY A 145 -19.59 6.28 -2.29
CA GLY A 145 -20.01 6.87 -1.03
C GLY A 145 -20.46 8.33 -1.09
N GLU A 146 -21.14 8.76 -0.03
CA GLU A 146 -21.42 10.17 0.25
C GLU A 146 -20.62 10.61 1.46
N LEU A 147 -19.87 11.73 1.34
CA LEU A 147 -19.07 12.24 2.45
C LEU A 147 -19.95 12.71 3.61
N CYS A 148 -19.74 12.08 4.76
CA CYS A 148 -20.37 12.42 6.02
C CYS A 148 -19.33 12.75 7.09
N LEU A 149 -19.70 13.65 7.99
CA LEU A 149 -19.07 13.76 9.31
C LEU A 149 -19.84 12.85 10.26
N LYS A 150 -19.15 12.04 11.05
CA LYS A 150 -19.78 10.99 11.87
C LYS A 150 -19.22 10.96 13.27
N ALA A 151 -20.08 10.78 14.27
CA ALA A 151 -19.69 10.61 15.67
C ALA A 151 -20.55 9.52 16.33
N TYR A 152 -19.96 8.83 17.32
CA TYR A 152 -20.61 7.81 18.13
C TYR A 152 -20.47 8.14 19.61
N ASN A 153 -21.59 8.11 20.32
CA ASN A 153 -21.67 8.39 21.76
C ASN A 153 -20.91 9.69 22.09
N ALA A 154 -21.33 10.76 21.41
CA ALA A 154 -20.71 12.06 21.47
C ALA A 154 -21.41 12.92 22.53
N ALA A 155 -20.71 13.21 23.63
CA ALA A 155 -21.12 14.27 24.53
C ALA A 155 -21.01 15.62 23.82
N GLU A 156 -19.90 15.81 23.09
CA GLU A 156 -19.67 16.94 22.21
C GLU A 156 -18.52 16.59 21.24
N ALA A 157 -18.82 16.39 19.96
CA ALA A 157 -17.79 16.24 18.92
C ALA A 157 -17.84 17.45 17.99
N GLU A 158 -16.75 18.21 17.91
CA GLU A 158 -16.65 19.38 17.05
C GLU A 158 -15.80 19.07 15.82
N PHE A 159 -16.33 19.41 14.65
CA PHE A 159 -15.65 19.34 13.37
C PHE A 159 -15.35 20.73 12.84
N SER A 160 -14.12 20.93 12.36
CA SER A 160 -13.67 22.17 11.75
C SER A 160 -12.73 21.89 10.58
N GLN A 161 -12.40 22.93 9.81
CA GLN A 161 -11.39 22.86 8.74
C GLN A 161 -11.62 21.73 7.71
N VAL A 162 -12.89 21.43 7.39
CA VAL A 162 -13.22 20.40 6.41
C VAL A 162 -12.83 20.88 5.02
N ARG A 163 -11.97 20.13 4.34
CA ARG A 163 -11.50 20.43 2.99
C ARG A 163 -11.32 19.19 2.15
N VAL A 164 -11.51 19.36 0.85
CA VAL A 164 -11.24 18.35 -0.17
C VAL A 164 -10.17 18.91 -1.09
N GLU A 165 -9.08 18.17 -1.24
CA GLU A 165 -7.89 18.62 -1.98
C GLU A 165 -7.57 17.65 -3.09
N GLN A 166 -7.12 18.16 -4.23
CA GLN A 166 -6.61 17.32 -5.30
C GLN A 166 -5.25 16.76 -4.91
N LEU A 167 -5.07 15.45 -5.03
CA LEU A 167 -3.75 14.84 -4.93
C LEU A 167 -3.10 14.82 -6.32
N PRO A 168 -1.79 15.07 -6.40
CA PRO A 168 -1.06 14.86 -7.63
C PRO A 168 -1.17 13.37 -8.00
N ALA A 169 -1.38 13.08 -9.29
CA ALA A 169 -1.30 11.72 -9.79
C ALA A 169 0.09 11.15 -9.45
N THR A 170 0.12 10.05 -8.69
CA THR A 170 1.38 9.43 -8.31
C THR A 170 1.73 8.35 -9.31
N ALA A 171 2.82 8.54 -10.04
CA ALA A 171 3.33 7.51 -10.93
C ALA A 171 3.86 6.33 -10.11
N CYS A 172 3.56 5.11 -10.54
CA CYS A 172 4.19 3.92 -9.98
C CYS A 172 5.66 3.90 -10.43
N GLU A 173 6.57 4.10 -9.48
CA GLU A 173 8.02 4.15 -9.74
C GLU A 173 8.64 2.76 -9.66
N ILE A 174 8.20 1.92 -8.71
CA ILE A 174 8.79 0.61 -8.44
C ILE A 174 7.71 -0.47 -8.36
N SER A 175 7.83 -1.53 -9.16
CA SER A 175 7.10 -2.77 -8.96
C SER A 175 8.00 -3.78 -8.28
N VAL A 176 7.64 -4.18 -7.07
CA VAL A 176 8.26 -5.31 -6.35
C VAL A 176 7.60 -6.58 -6.86
N ILE A 177 8.38 -7.52 -7.40
CA ILE A 177 7.91 -8.78 -7.95
C ILE A 177 8.53 -9.92 -7.17
N LEU A 178 7.65 -10.78 -6.63
CA LEU A 178 8.02 -12.00 -5.93
C LEU A 178 7.40 -13.21 -6.62
N THR A 179 8.10 -14.34 -6.59
CA THR A 179 7.52 -15.65 -6.88
C THR A 179 7.22 -16.38 -5.58
N CYS A 180 6.04 -16.98 -5.45
CA CYS A 180 5.68 -17.77 -4.27
C CYS A 180 4.96 -19.04 -4.71
N ASN A 181 5.49 -20.21 -4.39
CA ASN A 181 4.85 -21.50 -4.61
C ASN A 181 5.03 -22.34 -3.35
N ARG A 182 3.94 -22.73 -2.67
CA ARG A 182 3.96 -23.53 -1.42
C ARG A 182 4.89 -22.96 -0.33
N PHE A 183 4.89 -21.64 -0.17
CA PHE A 183 5.81 -20.91 0.71
C PHE A 183 5.12 -19.84 1.56
N LEU A 184 3.84 -20.04 1.86
CA LEU A 184 3.03 -19.06 2.56
C LEU A 184 3.65 -18.59 3.89
N GLN A 185 4.22 -19.48 4.70
CA GLN A 185 4.70 -19.09 6.05
C GLN A 185 5.77 -17.98 5.99
N ARG A 186 6.67 -18.04 5.02
CA ARG A 186 7.70 -17.01 4.82
C ARG A 186 7.13 -15.80 4.11
N LEU A 187 6.27 -16.02 3.12
CA LEU A 187 5.58 -14.94 2.42
C LEU A 187 4.84 -14.02 3.39
N ARG A 188 4.24 -14.55 4.47
CA ARG A 188 3.58 -13.74 5.51
C ARG A 188 4.52 -12.70 6.13
N VAL A 189 5.75 -13.10 6.45
CA VAL A 189 6.76 -12.22 7.04
C VAL A 189 7.21 -11.18 6.02
N THR A 190 7.49 -11.62 4.79
CA THR A 190 7.95 -10.75 3.69
C THR A 190 6.88 -9.77 3.22
N LEU A 191 5.60 -10.15 3.11
CA LEU A 191 4.53 -9.25 2.71
C LEU A 191 4.28 -8.17 3.75
N ARG A 192 4.27 -8.53 5.04
CA ARG A 192 4.20 -7.53 6.12
C ARG A 192 5.35 -6.53 6.01
N ASN A 193 6.55 -7.01 5.66
CA ASN A 193 7.72 -6.17 5.45
C ASN A 193 7.57 -5.20 4.26
N TRP A 194 7.04 -5.68 3.14
CA TRP A 194 6.78 -4.83 1.97
C TRP A 194 5.65 -3.83 2.20
N CYS A 195 4.60 -4.19 2.93
CA CYS A 195 3.49 -3.28 3.24
C CYS A 195 3.85 -2.12 4.18
N ALA A 196 5.00 -2.21 4.86
CA ALA A 196 5.48 -1.20 5.80
C ALA A 196 6.57 -0.29 5.22
N GLN A 197 6.81 -0.33 3.90
CA GLN A 197 7.83 0.51 3.28
C GLN A 197 7.44 2.00 3.28
N HIS A 198 8.42 2.86 3.60
CA HIS A 198 8.28 4.31 3.62
C HIS A 198 8.31 4.91 2.21
N MET A 199 7.19 4.79 1.50
CA MET A 199 7.02 5.34 0.16
C MET A 199 5.67 6.06 0.05
N PRO A 200 5.55 7.09 -0.82
CA PRO A 200 4.27 7.69 -1.12
C PRO A 200 3.24 6.66 -1.59
N MET A 201 1.98 6.82 -1.19
CA MET A 201 0.89 5.96 -1.64
C MET A 201 0.81 5.93 -3.17
N GLY A 202 0.65 4.74 -3.76
CA GLY A 202 0.60 4.54 -5.21
C GLY A 202 1.95 4.63 -5.95
N SER A 203 3.03 5.04 -5.28
CA SER A 203 4.37 5.14 -5.90
C SER A 203 5.09 3.79 -6.04
N TYR A 204 4.57 2.75 -5.41
CA TYR A 204 5.03 1.38 -5.62
C TYR A 204 3.87 0.38 -5.54
N GLU A 205 4.12 -0.81 -6.05
CA GLU A 205 3.21 -1.95 -5.96
C GLU A 205 3.96 -3.24 -5.66
N VAL A 206 3.25 -4.23 -5.14
CA VAL A 206 3.76 -5.56 -4.84
C VAL A 206 2.99 -6.57 -5.68
N LEU A 207 3.70 -7.35 -6.48
CA LEU A 207 3.17 -8.38 -7.35
C LEU A 207 3.68 -9.73 -6.89
N VAL A 208 2.76 -10.64 -6.57
CA VAL A 208 3.10 -12.02 -6.20
C VAL A 208 2.69 -12.94 -7.33
N ALA A 209 3.66 -13.43 -8.09
CA ALA A 209 3.47 -14.50 -9.05
C ALA A 209 3.36 -15.83 -8.30
N ALA A 210 2.15 -16.35 -8.19
CA ALA A 210 1.88 -17.60 -7.49
C ALA A 210 1.05 -18.54 -8.37
N PRO A 211 1.48 -19.80 -8.56
CA PRO A 211 0.61 -20.84 -9.12
C PRO A 211 -0.43 -21.26 -8.07
N PRO A 212 -1.50 -21.97 -8.47
CA PRO A 212 -2.41 -22.61 -7.55
C PRO A 212 -1.65 -23.45 -6.51
N SER A 213 -2.00 -23.27 -5.24
CA SER A 213 -1.35 -23.91 -4.10
C SER A 213 -2.35 -24.14 -2.97
N ASP A 214 -2.28 -25.31 -2.34
CA ASP A 214 -3.17 -25.70 -1.24
C ASP A 214 -2.72 -25.14 0.13
N ASP A 215 -1.64 -24.34 0.17
CA ASP A 215 -1.13 -23.71 1.40
C ASP A 215 -1.94 -22.48 1.84
N GLY A 216 -2.95 -22.06 1.06
CA GLY A 216 -3.78 -20.89 1.36
C GLY A 216 -3.20 -19.55 0.91
N CYS A 217 -2.18 -19.55 0.03
CA CYS A 217 -1.54 -18.34 -0.48
C CYS A 217 -2.55 -17.32 -1.06
N TYR A 218 -3.50 -17.76 -1.88
CA TYR A 218 -4.51 -16.90 -2.50
C TYR A 218 -5.34 -16.11 -1.47
N GLN A 219 -5.89 -16.83 -0.48
CA GLN A 219 -6.72 -16.25 0.57
C GLN A 219 -5.91 -15.27 1.42
N HIS A 220 -4.64 -15.61 1.68
CA HIS A 220 -3.74 -14.73 2.40
C HIS A 220 -3.44 -13.44 1.63
N LEU A 221 -3.11 -13.51 0.34
CA LEU A 221 -2.87 -12.33 -0.49
C LEU A 221 -4.07 -11.39 -0.50
N GLY A 222 -5.28 -11.94 -0.67
CA GLY A 222 -6.52 -11.16 -0.58
C GLY A 222 -6.72 -10.51 0.80
N ALA A 223 -6.38 -11.21 1.89
CA ALA A 223 -6.46 -10.66 3.23
C ALA A 223 -5.43 -9.54 3.47
N VAL A 224 -4.19 -9.68 2.98
CA VAL A 224 -3.15 -8.64 3.09
C VAL A 224 -3.52 -7.41 2.28
N ALA A 225 -3.99 -7.58 1.03
CA ALA A 225 -4.42 -6.47 0.19
C ALA A 225 -5.56 -5.66 0.83
N ARG A 226 -6.54 -6.35 1.45
CA ARG A 226 -7.60 -5.68 2.22
C ARG A 226 -7.05 -4.97 3.46
N SER A 227 -6.09 -5.56 4.16
CA SER A 227 -5.56 -5.01 5.42
C SER A 227 -4.58 -3.86 5.23
N HIS A 228 -3.95 -3.74 4.05
CA HIS A 228 -2.97 -2.71 3.71
C HIS A 228 -3.39 -1.97 2.43
N PRO A 229 -4.54 -1.26 2.47
CA PRO A 229 -5.09 -0.59 1.29
C PRO A 229 -4.21 0.55 0.77
N HIS A 230 -3.21 0.99 1.55
CA HIS A 230 -2.24 2.00 1.15
C HIS A 230 -1.16 1.46 0.20
N VAL A 231 -1.15 0.15 -0.05
CA VAL A 231 -0.20 -0.54 -0.94
C VAL A 231 -0.96 -1.32 -2.00
N ALA A 232 -0.62 -1.11 -3.26
CA ALA A 232 -1.16 -1.90 -4.36
C ALA A 232 -0.54 -3.30 -4.36
N LEU A 233 -1.11 -4.22 -3.56
CA LEU A 233 -0.72 -5.62 -3.54
C LEU A 233 -1.63 -6.42 -4.47
N ARG A 234 -1.05 -7.12 -5.44
CA ARG A 234 -1.78 -7.94 -6.41
C ARG A 234 -1.15 -9.30 -6.59
N GLU A 235 -1.99 -10.31 -6.69
CA GLU A 235 -1.59 -11.60 -7.23
C GLU A 235 -1.46 -11.50 -8.75
N VAL A 236 -0.48 -12.21 -9.29
CA VAL A 236 -0.37 -12.48 -10.73
C VAL A 236 -0.64 -13.98 -10.91
N PRO A 237 -1.79 -14.36 -11.48
CA PRO A 237 -2.13 -15.77 -11.70
C PRO A 237 -1.12 -16.44 -12.62
N ILE A 238 -0.55 -17.56 -12.15
CA ILE A 238 0.40 -18.41 -12.86
C ILE A 238 -0.27 -19.76 -13.14
N ASP A 239 -0.07 -20.32 -14.33
CA ASP A 239 -0.52 -21.67 -14.65
C ASP A 239 0.30 -22.71 -13.86
N GLU A 240 -0.33 -23.78 -13.37
CA GLU A 240 0.35 -24.85 -12.64
C GLU A 240 1.52 -25.44 -13.45
N ALA A 241 1.40 -25.52 -14.78
CA ALA A 241 2.47 -25.99 -15.66
C ALA A 241 3.73 -25.11 -15.63
N MET A 242 3.63 -23.88 -15.12
CA MET A 242 4.75 -22.93 -14.97
C MET A 242 5.26 -22.85 -13.52
N ALA A 243 4.74 -23.64 -12.59
CA ALA A 243 5.04 -23.54 -11.16
C ALA A 243 6.53 -23.71 -10.80
N MET A 244 7.30 -24.37 -11.66
CA MET A 244 8.75 -24.56 -11.52
C MET A 244 9.57 -23.57 -12.37
N ASN A 245 8.95 -22.84 -13.29
CA ASN A 245 9.63 -21.97 -14.22
C ASN A 245 9.69 -20.53 -13.69
N LYS A 246 10.68 -20.26 -12.83
CA LYS A 246 10.91 -18.92 -12.23
C LYS A 246 10.88 -17.82 -13.28
N GLY A 247 11.54 -18.03 -14.43
CA GLY A 247 11.59 -17.03 -15.48
C GLY A 247 10.24 -16.74 -16.13
N ALA A 248 9.43 -17.77 -16.41
CA ALA A 248 8.08 -17.59 -16.94
C ALA A 248 7.18 -16.83 -15.94
N MET A 249 7.25 -17.19 -14.65
CA MET A 249 6.52 -16.52 -13.58
C MET A 249 6.87 -15.03 -13.48
N LEU A 250 8.17 -14.73 -13.42
CA LEU A 250 8.66 -13.35 -13.35
C LEU A 250 8.26 -12.53 -14.58
N ASN A 251 8.43 -13.07 -15.79
CA ASN A 251 8.03 -12.38 -17.01
C ASN A 251 6.53 -12.11 -17.08
N ARG A 252 5.69 -13.05 -16.60
CA ARG A 252 4.24 -12.86 -16.49
C ARG A 252 3.87 -11.73 -15.53
N ALA A 253 4.57 -11.61 -14.41
CA ALA A 253 4.39 -10.51 -13.48
C ALA A 253 4.89 -9.17 -14.03
N VAL A 254 6.03 -9.16 -14.75
CA VAL A 254 6.55 -7.96 -15.43
C VAL A 254 5.54 -7.42 -16.44
N ALA A 255 4.88 -8.29 -17.20
CA ALA A 255 3.83 -7.87 -18.15
C ALA A 255 2.65 -7.17 -17.47
N SER A 256 2.36 -7.52 -16.21
CA SER A 256 1.26 -6.94 -15.40
C SER A 256 1.71 -5.75 -14.54
N SER A 257 3.02 -5.50 -14.49
CA SER A 257 3.62 -4.43 -13.69
C SER A 257 3.40 -3.05 -14.29
N ARG A 258 3.47 -2.01 -13.46
CA ARG A 258 3.27 -0.60 -13.83
C ARG A 258 4.49 0.25 -13.54
N GLY A 259 5.31 -0.18 -12.59
CA GLY A 259 6.53 0.48 -12.14
C GLY A 259 7.47 0.81 -13.27
N ARG A 260 8.06 2.01 -13.25
CA ARG A 260 9.16 2.38 -14.13
C ARG A 260 10.38 1.45 -13.94
N TRP A 261 10.60 1.00 -12.71
CA TRP A 261 11.61 0.04 -12.32
C TRP A 261 10.93 -1.22 -11.77
N VAL A 262 11.57 -2.37 -12.01
CA VAL A 262 11.16 -3.66 -11.46
C VAL A 262 12.22 -4.12 -10.49
N LEU A 263 11.80 -4.40 -9.25
CA LEU A 263 12.61 -5.07 -8.23
C LEU A 263 12.17 -6.53 -8.15
N PHE A 264 13.07 -7.45 -8.44
CA PHE A 264 12.90 -8.88 -8.20
C PHE A 264 13.45 -9.22 -6.82
N THR A 265 12.66 -9.97 -6.04
CA THR A 265 13.06 -10.50 -4.75
C THR A 265 12.34 -11.81 -4.46
N ASP A 266 12.80 -12.53 -3.43
CA ASP A 266 12.25 -13.81 -3.04
C ASP A 266 11.23 -13.64 -1.89
N ALA A 267 10.30 -14.60 -1.78
CA ALA A 267 9.19 -14.58 -0.83
C ALA A 267 9.60 -14.80 0.64
N ASP A 268 10.89 -14.81 0.93
CA ASP A 268 11.51 -15.01 2.24
C ASP A 268 12.65 -14.01 2.51
N CYS A 269 12.57 -12.85 1.89
CA CYS A 269 13.49 -11.75 2.09
C CYS A 269 12.85 -10.64 2.96
N LEU A 270 13.66 -10.01 3.81
CA LEU A 270 13.29 -8.84 4.60
C LEU A 270 14.19 -7.65 4.30
N PHE A 271 13.61 -6.47 4.39
CA PHE A 271 14.23 -5.19 4.08
C PHE A 271 13.98 -4.18 5.20
N GLU A 272 14.84 -3.18 5.31
CA GLU A 272 14.56 -2.04 6.20
C GLU A 272 13.27 -1.32 5.72
N PRO A 273 12.47 -0.71 6.62
CA PRO A 273 11.29 0.08 6.21
C PRO A 273 11.63 1.22 5.23
N SER A 274 12.88 1.71 5.24
CA SER A 274 13.40 2.72 4.32
C SER A 274 14.03 2.18 3.03
N ALA A 275 13.95 0.87 2.76
CA ALA A 275 14.65 0.25 1.63
C ALA A 275 14.17 0.78 0.28
N LEU A 276 12.85 0.87 0.05
CA LEU A 276 12.32 1.44 -1.20
C LEU A 276 12.62 2.93 -1.34
N ALA A 277 12.60 3.70 -0.25
CA ALA A 277 13.00 5.11 -0.29
C ALA A 277 14.47 5.28 -0.69
N THR A 278 15.35 4.46 -0.11
CA THR A 278 16.79 4.41 -0.42
C THR A 278 17.01 4.06 -1.89
N LEU A 279 16.34 3.01 -2.37
CA LEU A 279 16.40 2.59 -3.75
C LEU A 279 15.89 3.68 -4.70
N HIS A 280 14.72 4.26 -4.43
CA HIS A 280 14.14 5.30 -5.25
C HIS A 280 15.07 6.52 -5.36
N ALA A 281 15.67 6.97 -4.24
CA ALA A 281 16.63 8.07 -4.24
C ALA A 281 17.85 7.77 -5.13
N HIS A 282 18.40 6.55 -5.06
CA HIS A 282 19.50 6.11 -5.93
C HIS A 282 19.09 6.13 -7.41
N LEU A 283 17.92 5.56 -7.73
CA LEU A 283 17.45 5.39 -9.11
C LEU A 283 17.14 6.71 -9.84
N ARG A 284 16.87 7.80 -9.11
CA ARG A 284 16.61 9.13 -9.71
C ARG A 284 17.76 9.66 -10.56
N SER A 285 18.99 9.31 -10.21
CA SER A 285 20.21 9.75 -10.92
C SER A 285 20.97 8.60 -11.58
N ALA A 286 20.53 7.36 -11.33
CA ALA A 286 21.19 6.18 -11.83
C ALA A 286 21.08 6.05 -13.36
N ARG A 287 22.19 5.61 -13.98
CA ARG A 287 22.15 5.15 -15.37
C ARG A 287 21.37 3.83 -15.47
N PRO A 288 20.78 3.52 -16.64
CA PRO A 288 20.22 2.20 -16.90
C PRO A 288 21.30 1.12 -16.70
N ALA A 289 21.08 0.25 -15.72
CA ALA A 289 21.99 -0.82 -15.31
C ALA A 289 21.16 -1.91 -14.61
N LEU A 290 21.79 -3.07 -14.37
CA LEU A 290 21.27 -4.05 -13.42
C LEU A 290 21.70 -3.63 -12.03
N HIS A 291 20.78 -3.04 -11.26
CA HIS A 291 21.05 -2.64 -9.88
C HIS A 291 20.84 -3.83 -8.94
N TYR A 292 21.59 -3.90 -7.85
CA TYR A 292 21.43 -4.95 -6.83
C TYR A 292 21.86 -4.43 -5.46
N GLY A 293 21.45 -5.10 -4.38
CA GLY A 293 21.89 -4.73 -3.02
C GLY A 293 22.67 -5.83 -2.33
N GLU A 294 22.88 -5.66 -1.03
CA GLU A 294 23.64 -6.57 -0.19
C GLU A 294 22.77 -7.66 0.40
N ARG A 295 23.26 -8.90 0.37
CA ARG A 295 22.60 -10.04 0.98
C ARG A 295 23.28 -10.46 2.28
N TYR A 296 22.44 -10.76 3.25
CA TYR A 296 22.81 -11.34 4.53
C TYR A 296 21.85 -12.48 4.85
N HIS A 297 22.35 -13.53 5.47
CA HIS A 297 21.59 -14.71 5.86
C HIS A 297 21.27 -14.66 7.34
N LEU A 298 20.01 -14.88 7.68
CA LEU A 298 19.61 -15.16 9.04
C LEU A 298 20.02 -16.58 9.42
N SER A 299 20.29 -16.80 10.71
CA SER A 299 20.42 -18.14 11.28
C SER A 299 19.07 -18.87 11.28
N GLU A 300 19.10 -20.19 11.46
CA GLU A 300 17.90 -21.02 11.64
C GLU A 300 17.08 -20.51 12.83
N ALA A 301 17.72 -20.27 13.98
CA ALA A 301 17.04 -19.77 15.17
C ALA A 301 16.33 -18.42 14.97
N GLN A 302 16.95 -17.49 14.21
CA GLN A 302 16.32 -16.20 13.87
C GLN A 302 15.14 -16.40 12.91
N THR A 303 15.28 -17.29 11.93
CA THR A 303 14.22 -17.62 10.99
C THR A 303 13.03 -18.24 11.71
N ASP A 304 13.27 -19.25 12.57
CA ASP A 304 12.23 -19.90 13.37
C ASP A 304 11.54 -18.92 14.32
N ALA A 305 12.27 -17.96 14.89
CA ALA A 305 11.69 -16.92 15.72
C ALA A 305 10.72 -16.03 14.92
N LEU A 306 11.09 -15.63 13.69
CA LEU A 306 10.22 -14.86 12.80
C LEU A 306 8.98 -15.66 12.38
N LEU A 307 9.17 -16.91 11.94
CA LEU A 307 8.06 -17.76 11.49
C LEU A 307 7.08 -18.09 12.61
N ALA A 308 7.58 -18.25 13.84
CA ALA A 308 6.74 -18.48 15.02
C ALA A 308 6.17 -17.19 15.64
N GLY A 309 6.44 -16.01 15.08
CA GLY A 309 5.98 -14.72 15.61
C GLY A 309 6.63 -14.31 16.94
N ARG A 310 7.77 -14.92 17.31
CA ARG A 310 8.58 -14.56 18.48
C ARG A 310 9.55 -13.40 18.21
N ALA A 311 9.74 -13.05 16.95
CA ALA A 311 10.48 -11.88 16.49
C ALA A 311 9.66 -11.14 15.43
N ASP A 312 9.90 -9.83 15.31
CA ASP A 312 9.23 -8.95 14.38
C ASP A 312 10.23 -8.38 13.37
N GLY A 313 10.12 -8.80 12.10
CA GLY A 313 11.08 -8.40 11.06
C GLY A 313 11.14 -6.90 10.77
N LEU A 314 10.18 -6.10 11.24
CA LEU A 314 10.20 -4.64 11.10
C LEU A 314 10.91 -3.98 12.29
N HIS A 315 10.51 -4.33 13.51
CA HIS A 315 11.06 -3.73 14.73
C HIS A 315 12.46 -4.26 15.05
N ASP A 316 12.68 -5.56 14.84
CA ASP A 316 13.92 -6.24 15.20
C ASP A 316 14.96 -6.22 14.06
N PHE A 317 14.66 -5.57 12.92
CA PHE A 317 15.57 -5.55 11.76
C PHE A 317 17.02 -5.17 12.12
N PRO A 318 17.29 -4.10 12.92
CA PRO A 318 18.66 -3.75 13.27
C PRO A 318 19.37 -4.80 14.12
N GLN A 319 18.64 -5.58 14.93
CA GLN A 319 19.19 -6.68 15.72
C GLN A 319 19.43 -7.91 14.85
N LEU A 320 18.45 -8.27 14.01
CA LEU A 320 18.56 -9.38 13.06
C LEU A 320 19.76 -9.19 12.13
N PHE A 321 19.91 -7.99 11.57
CA PHE A 321 21.02 -7.62 10.70
C PHE A 321 22.39 -7.72 11.38
N ARG A 322 22.51 -7.26 12.63
CA ARG A 322 23.78 -7.33 13.40
C ARG A 322 24.31 -8.76 13.56
N HIS A 323 23.42 -9.74 13.59
CA HIS A 323 23.78 -11.15 13.74
C HIS A 323 23.67 -11.94 12.45
N ALA A 324 23.26 -11.30 11.34
CA ALA A 324 23.17 -11.95 10.05
C ALA A 324 24.56 -12.18 9.46
N HIS A 325 24.74 -13.30 8.78
CA HIS A 325 26.01 -13.69 8.19
C HIS A 325 26.06 -13.33 6.71
N ARG A 326 27.23 -12.96 6.22
CA ARG A 326 27.45 -12.68 4.79
C ARG A 326 28.52 -13.61 4.26
N SER A 327 28.20 -14.41 3.25
CA SER A 327 29.18 -15.19 2.51
C SER A 327 29.94 -14.30 1.52
N TRP A 328 31.15 -14.71 1.14
CA TRP A 328 31.90 -14.00 0.11
C TRP A 328 31.20 -14.06 -1.26
N VAL A 329 30.46 -15.15 -1.52
CA VAL A 329 29.66 -15.33 -2.74
C VAL A 329 28.45 -14.38 -2.78
N ASP A 330 28.05 -13.79 -1.64
CA ASP A 330 26.90 -12.88 -1.52
C ASP A 330 27.20 -11.42 -1.93
N ARG A 331 28.31 -11.18 -2.63
CA ARG A 331 28.66 -9.88 -3.23
C ARG A 331 28.26 -9.76 -4.70
N ALA A 332 27.62 -10.78 -5.26
CA ALA A 332 27.15 -10.80 -6.65
C ALA A 332 25.66 -10.42 -6.75
N PRO A 333 25.20 -9.96 -7.94
CA PRO A 333 23.85 -9.47 -8.18
C PRO A 333 22.82 -10.61 -8.27
N TRP A 334 22.69 -11.45 -7.24
CA TRP A 334 21.77 -12.59 -7.24
C TRP A 334 20.29 -12.18 -7.11
N GLY A 335 19.37 -13.04 -7.58
CA GLY A 335 17.95 -12.71 -7.82
C GLY A 335 17.10 -12.35 -6.61
N TYR A 336 17.63 -12.50 -5.40
CA TYR A 336 16.98 -12.08 -4.16
C TYR A 336 16.81 -10.55 -4.07
N LEU A 337 17.61 -9.79 -4.83
CA LEU A 337 17.52 -8.34 -4.90
C LEU A 337 18.15 -7.81 -6.18
N GLN A 338 17.38 -7.84 -7.27
CA GLN A 338 17.77 -7.29 -8.56
C GLN A 338 16.80 -6.21 -9.00
N VAL A 339 17.29 -5.09 -9.50
CA VAL A 339 16.47 -3.96 -9.93
C VAL A 339 16.86 -3.53 -11.34
N VAL A 340 15.89 -3.50 -12.24
CA VAL A 340 16.12 -3.16 -13.65
C VAL A 340 15.07 -2.16 -14.15
N PRO A 341 15.39 -1.30 -15.12
CA PRO A 341 14.39 -0.50 -15.80
C PRO A 341 13.39 -1.41 -16.52
N ARG A 342 12.09 -1.24 -16.27
CA ARG A 342 11.04 -2.09 -16.84
C ARG A 342 11.13 -2.20 -18.36
N ARG A 343 11.37 -1.08 -19.04
CA ARG A 343 11.51 -1.01 -20.51
C ARG A 343 12.61 -1.90 -21.10
N LEU A 344 13.56 -2.35 -20.29
CA LEU A 344 14.64 -3.24 -20.75
C LEU A 344 14.26 -4.71 -20.67
N LEU A 345 13.27 -5.07 -19.85
CA LEU A 345 12.80 -6.46 -19.72
C LEU A 345 12.06 -6.96 -20.97
N GLU A 346 11.58 -6.07 -21.82
CA GLU A 346 11.08 -6.43 -23.16
C GLU A 346 12.18 -6.97 -24.08
N ARG A 347 13.42 -6.52 -23.87
CA ARG A 347 14.60 -6.89 -24.67
C ARG A 347 15.42 -7.98 -24.01
N VAL A 348 15.45 -7.99 -22.68
CA VAL A 348 16.19 -8.92 -21.85
C VAL A 348 15.20 -9.54 -20.86
N PRO A 349 14.35 -10.48 -21.31
CA PRO A 349 13.44 -11.18 -20.42
C PRO A 349 14.21 -12.16 -19.54
N TYR A 350 13.61 -12.58 -18.42
CA TYR A 350 14.15 -13.71 -17.67
C TYR A 350 14.15 -15.00 -18.53
N PRO A 351 15.14 -15.88 -18.39
CA PRO A 351 15.22 -17.11 -19.18
C PRO A 351 14.07 -18.08 -18.83
N GLN A 352 13.29 -18.46 -19.84
CA GLN A 352 12.15 -19.39 -19.69
C GLN A 352 12.45 -20.83 -20.14
N HIS A 353 13.62 -21.06 -20.76
CA HIS A 353 14.00 -22.37 -21.30
C HIS A 353 14.47 -23.35 -20.20
N ILE A 354 14.66 -22.86 -18.98
CA ILE A 354 14.95 -23.67 -17.79
C ILE A 354 13.66 -23.81 -16.96
N ASN A 355 13.39 -25.02 -16.49
CA ASN A 355 12.19 -25.33 -15.71
C ASN A 355 12.53 -25.62 -14.25
N HIS A 356 13.32 -24.75 -13.63
CA HIS A 356 13.59 -24.75 -12.20
C HIS A 356 14.04 -23.36 -11.76
N PHE A 357 14.07 -23.11 -10.46
CA PHE A 357 14.45 -21.81 -9.89
C PHE A 357 15.96 -21.56 -9.89
N ALA A 358 16.77 -22.60 -9.71
CA ALA A 358 18.22 -22.47 -9.68
C ALA A 358 18.76 -21.91 -11.01
N HIS A 359 19.88 -21.19 -10.94
CA HIS A 359 20.59 -20.62 -12.09
C HIS A 359 19.83 -19.59 -12.95
N ALA A 360 18.51 -19.42 -12.78
CA ALA A 360 17.73 -18.44 -13.55
C ALA A 360 18.30 -17.02 -13.39
N ASP A 361 18.66 -16.66 -12.17
CA ASP A 361 19.22 -15.35 -11.86
C ASP A 361 20.62 -15.19 -12.49
N SER A 362 21.45 -16.24 -12.44
CA SER A 362 22.79 -16.26 -13.06
C SER A 362 22.70 -16.03 -14.57
N LEU A 363 21.82 -16.77 -15.24
CA LEU A 363 21.59 -16.64 -16.67
C LEU A 363 21.00 -15.27 -17.04
N PHE A 364 20.12 -14.72 -16.21
CA PHE A 364 19.57 -13.38 -16.40
C PHE A 364 20.66 -12.29 -16.29
N ILE A 365 21.58 -12.41 -15.33
CA ILE A 365 22.73 -11.50 -15.21
C ILE A 365 23.60 -11.57 -16.46
N GLU A 366 23.95 -12.77 -16.94
CA GLU A 366 24.73 -12.92 -18.17
C GLU A 366 24.03 -12.30 -19.39
N GLN A 367 22.71 -12.45 -19.48
CA GLN A 367 21.91 -11.84 -20.54
C GLN A 367 21.91 -10.31 -20.42
N CYS A 368 21.80 -9.76 -19.21
CA CYS A 368 21.94 -8.32 -18.95
C CYS A 368 23.31 -7.80 -19.43
N GLU A 369 24.39 -8.48 -19.07
CA GLU A 369 25.75 -8.10 -19.46
C GLU A 369 25.97 -8.15 -20.97
N LYS A 370 25.46 -9.19 -21.64
CA LYS A 370 25.47 -9.30 -23.13
C LYS A 370 24.74 -8.13 -23.81
N HIS A 371 23.78 -7.51 -23.12
CA HIS A 371 23.06 -6.33 -23.59
C HIS A 371 23.62 -5.00 -23.04
N GLY A 372 24.81 -5.02 -22.44
CA GLY A 372 25.49 -3.83 -21.92
C GLY A 372 24.97 -3.32 -20.58
N LEU A 373 24.11 -4.06 -19.89
CA LEU A 373 23.59 -3.74 -18.57
C LEU A 373 24.53 -4.30 -17.51
N ARG A 374 25.57 -3.52 -17.19
CA ARG A 374 26.54 -3.91 -16.16
C ARG A 374 25.89 -3.90 -14.77
N PRO A 375 26.20 -4.87 -13.90
CA PRO A 375 25.78 -4.83 -12.50
C PRO A 375 26.30 -3.59 -11.76
N ALA A 376 25.43 -2.95 -10.98
CA ALA A 376 25.75 -1.80 -10.15
C ALA A 376 25.13 -1.98 -8.76
N GLN A 377 25.95 -1.92 -7.72
CA GLN A 377 25.45 -2.07 -6.36
C GLN A 377 24.75 -0.78 -5.91
N VAL A 378 23.64 -0.91 -5.19
CA VAL A 378 22.92 0.17 -4.51
C VAL A 378 23.43 0.25 -3.07
N PRO A 379 24.20 1.29 -2.70
CA PRO A 379 24.73 1.42 -1.35
C PRO A 379 23.60 1.49 -0.31
N GLY A 380 23.74 0.74 0.79
CA GLY A 380 22.79 0.74 1.90
C GLY A 380 21.52 -0.08 1.66
N LEU A 381 21.29 -0.61 0.46
CA LEU A 381 20.16 -1.50 0.21
C LEU A 381 20.51 -2.91 0.69
N ARG A 382 19.96 -3.30 1.84
CA ARG A 382 20.27 -4.58 2.52
C ARG A 382 19.06 -5.50 2.52
N CYS A 383 19.32 -6.77 2.27
CA CYS A 383 18.35 -7.85 2.28
C CYS A 383 18.76 -8.90 3.32
N LEU A 384 17.85 -9.22 4.23
CA LEU A 384 17.97 -10.37 5.13
C LEU A 384 17.20 -11.53 4.53
N HIS A 385 17.90 -12.58 4.16
CA HIS A 385 17.32 -13.80 3.63
C HIS A 385 17.06 -14.78 4.77
N LEU A 386 15.82 -15.22 4.93
CA LEU A 386 15.48 -16.25 5.90
C LEU A 386 16.10 -17.57 5.43
N VAL A 387 16.80 -18.31 6.30
CA VAL A 387 17.43 -19.57 5.88
C VAL A 387 16.38 -20.64 5.66
N HIS A 388 16.61 -21.53 4.70
CA HIS A 388 15.80 -22.72 4.44
C HIS A 388 16.71 -23.92 4.18
N PRO A 389 16.27 -25.16 4.50
CA PRO A 389 17.15 -26.32 4.63
C PRO A 389 17.68 -26.90 3.31
N PHE A 390 17.15 -26.47 2.17
CA PHE A 390 17.57 -26.93 0.85
C PHE A 390 17.43 -25.85 -0.21
N ALA A 391 18.22 -25.90 -1.28
CA ALA A 391 18.04 -25.01 -2.42
C ALA A 391 16.67 -25.26 -3.07
N TRP A 392 15.92 -24.19 -3.31
CA TRP A 392 14.60 -24.30 -3.89
C TRP A 392 14.70 -24.59 -5.40
N TYR A 393 14.26 -25.77 -5.84
CA TYR A 393 14.20 -26.15 -7.26
C TYR A 393 12.76 -26.19 -7.81
N GLY A 394 11.76 -25.80 -7.01
CA GLY A 394 10.34 -25.91 -7.36
C GLY A 394 9.77 -27.28 -6.99
N THR A 395 9.62 -27.54 -5.69
CA THR A 395 9.33 -28.87 -5.14
C THR A 395 7.84 -29.16 -4.99
N ASP A 396 7.51 -30.44 -4.80
CA ASP A 396 6.21 -30.91 -4.32
C ASP A 396 5.99 -30.72 -2.80
N THR A 397 7.02 -30.30 -2.05
CA THR A 397 6.97 -30.15 -0.59
C THR A 397 6.58 -28.75 -0.14
N PHE A 398 5.82 -28.65 0.96
CA PHE A 398 5.52 -27.40 1.66
C PHE A 398 6.67 -27.00 2.59
N LEU A 399 6.97 -25.70 2.67
CA LEU A 399 7.92 -25.13 3.64
C LEU A 399 7.32 -23.98 4.46
#